data_AF-A0A1I9G8F4-F1
#
_entry.id   AF-A0A1I9G8F4-F1
#
_cell.length_a   1.000
_cell.length_b   1.000
_cell.length_c   1.000
_cell.angle_alpha   90.00
_cell.angle_beta   90.00
_cell.angle_gamma   90.00
#
_symmetry.space_group_name_H-M   'P 1'
#
loop_
_entity.id
_entity.type
_entity.pdbx_description
1 polymer ?
#
loop_
_entity_poly.entity_id
_entity_poly.type
_entity_poly.pdbx_seq_one_letter_code
_entity_poly.pdbx_strand_id
1 'polypeptide(L)'
;MKELVRRGIPQHFRTIAWQLLSDANVSTVHDIYADCMRRSSPYEKVILRDIPRTYPELEFFKDNGRGQQALFNVIKAYSIHDSEVGYCQGSAFIVGQLLLQMPEEEAFAVFIRLMEAYRLRELFKPAMTELGLCMFQLECLVQEQMPDLCAHFNNMGFDTSMYASSWFLALFTTTLPLELANRIMDIFLAEVILN
;
A
#
# COMPACT_ATOMS: atom_id res chain seq x y z
N MET A 1 -13.72 19.84 -0.16
CA MET A 1 -12.58 19.00 -0.56
C MET A 1 -12.99 17.53 -0.71
N LYS A 2 -13.48 16.85 0.33
CA LYS A 2 -13.94 15.44 0.28
C LYS A 2 -14.89 15.13 -0.89
N GLU A 3 -15.88 16.00 -1.13
CA GLU A 3 -16.83 15.81 -2.23
C GLU A 3 -16.18 15.84 -3.63
N LEU A 4 -15.13 16.65 -3.82
CA LEU A 4 -14.38 16.66 -5.09
C LEU A 4 -13.57 15.38 -5.26
N VAL A 5 -12.96 14.87 -4.19
CA VAL A 5 -12.21 13.60 -4.19
C VAL A 5 -13.13 12.43 -4.53
N ARG A 6 -14.34 12.40 -3.97
CA ARG A 6 -15.38 11.39 -4.27
C ARG A 6 -15.82 11.41 -5.74
N ARG A 7 -15.71 12.54 -6.42
CA ARG A 7 -16.00 12.65 -7.86
C ARG A 7 -14.87 12.17 -8.78
N GLY A 8 -13.63 12.14 -8.31
CA GLY A 8 -12.48 11.83 -9.18
C GLY A 8 -11.35 12.83 -9.01
N ILE A 9 -10.16 12.36 -8.61
CA ILE A 9 -8.94 13.14 -8.86
C ILE A 9 -8.45 12.78 -10.27
N PRO A 10 -8.33 13.75 -11.20
CA PRO A 10 -7.79 13.47 -12.52
C PRO A 10 -6.34 12.94 -12.41
N GLN A 11 -5.98 11.99 -13.29
CA GLN A 11 -4.69 11.28 -13.23
C GLN A 11 -3.48 12.23 -13.09
N HIS A 12 -3.42 13.30 -13.90
CA HIS A 12 -2.30 14.24 -13.91
C HIS A 12 -2.18 15.11 -12.64
N PHE A 13 -3.22 15.15 -11.80
CA PHE A 13 -3.19 15.86 -10.52
C PHE A 13 -2.88 14.95 -9.33
N ARG A 14 -2.88 13.63 -9.48
CA ARG A 14 -2.65 12.69 -8.36
C ARG A 14 -1.31 12.88 -7.69
N THR A 15 -0.25 13.14 -8.46
CA THR A 15 1.09 13.45 -7.94
C THR A 15 1.04 14.52 -6.85
N ILE A 16 0.38 15.64 -7.13
CA ILE A 16 0.29 16.79 -6.23
C ILE A 16 -0.75 16.53 -5.15
N ALA A 17 -1.93 16.02 -5.54
CA ALA A 17 -3.04 15.82 -4.63
C ALA A 17 -2.72 14.79 -3.55
N TRP A 18 -2.07 13.68 -3.88
CA TRP A 18 -1.72 12.65 -2.89
C TRP A 18 -0.69 13.15 -1.89
N GLN A 19 0.33 13.89 -2.34
CA GLN A 19 1.29 14.54 -1.44
C GLN A 19 0.61 15.51 -0.48
N LEU A 20 -0.28 16.37 -1.00
CA LEU A 20 -1.02 17.35 -0.17
C LEU A 20 -1.99 16.67 0.80
N LEU A 21 -2.73 15.64 0.34
CA LEU A 21 -3.68 14.93 1.18
C LEU A 21 -2.98 14.14 2.28
N SER A 22 -1.81 13.56 2.02
CA SER A 22 -1.03 12.82 3.02
C SER A 22 -0.16 13.70 3.91
N ASP A 23 -0.08 15.00 3.63
CA ASP A 23 0.89 15.93 4.23
C ASP A 23 2.34 15.41 4.08
N ALA A 24 2.67 14.88 2.91
CA ALA A 24 4.01 14.38 2.62
C ALA A 24 4.92 15.54 2.25
N ASN A 25 6.09 15.62 2.90
CA ASN A 25 7.08 16.63 2.62
C ASN A 25 8.41 15.97 2.23
N VAL A 26 8.73 16.02 0.94
CA VAL A 26 9.95 15.42 0.37
C VAL A 26 11.21 15.95 1.07
N SER A 27 11.27 17.25 1.37
CA SER A 27 12.46 17.84 2.00
C SER A 27 12.74 17.28 3.39
N THR A 28 11.71 16.81 4.11
CA THR A 28 11.87 16.21 5.44
C THR A 28 12.39 14.77 5.40
N VAL A 29 12.16 14.06 4.30
CA VAL A 29 12.58 12.66 4.13
C VAL A 29 13.82 12.50 3.27
N HIS A 30 14.31 13.58 2.64
CA HIS A 30 15.47 13.55 1.75
C HIS A 30 16.70 12.92 2.40
N ASP A 31 17.10 13.45 3.56
CA ASP A 31 18.28 12.95 4.28
C ASP A 31 18.07 11.52 4.78
N ILE A 32 16.85 11.17 5.19
CA ILE A 32 16.47 9.81 5.63
C ILE A 32 16.61 8.84 4.47
N TYR A 33 16.06 9.18 3.30
CA TYR A 33 16.13 8.36 2.10
C TYR A 33 17.58 8.15 1.66
N ALA A 34 18.35 9.24 1.61
CA ALA A 34 19.77 9.21 1.25
C ALA A 34 20.60 8.34 2.21
N ASP A 35 20.33 8.40 3.52
CA ASP A 35 20.99 7.51 4.51
C ASP A 35 20.61 6.05 4.28
N CYS A 36 19.32 5.75 4.13
CA CYS A 36 18.83 4.39 3.91
C CYS A 36 19.43 3.77 2.65
N MET A 37 19.61 4.55 1.57
CA MET A 37 20.20 4.06 0.34
C MET A 37 21.67 3.65 0.48
N ARG A 38 22.43 4.24 1.43
CA ARG A 38 23.83 3.87 1.72
C ARG A 38 23.95 2.61 2.58
N ARG A 39 22.88 2.19 3.23
CA ARG A 39 22.84 1.03 4.15
C ARG A 39 22.40 -0.23 3.42
N SER A 40 22.75 -1.39 3.96
CA SER A 40 22.21 -2.68 3.50
C SER A 40 20.96 -3.03 4.29
N SER A 41 19.99 -3.67 3.63
CA SER A 41 18.80 -4.22 4.29
C SER A 41 18.91 -5.75 4.38
N PRO A 42 18.53 -6.38 5.52
CA PRO A 42 18.45 -7.84 5.60
C PRO A 42 17.36 -8.42 4.68
N TYR A 43 16.43 -7.58 4.19
CA TYR A 43 15.31 -7.98 3.34
C TYR A 43 15.61 -7.94 1.84
N GLU A 44 16.78 -7.44 1.40
CA GLU A 44 17.08 -7.23 -0.02
C GLU A 44 16.82 -8.46 -0.91
N LYS A 45 17.20 -9.66 -0.44
CA LYS A 45 16.97 -10.91 -1.19
C LYS A 45 15.49 -11.21 -1.39
N VAL A 46 14.67 -10.96 -0.37
CA VAL A 46 13.22 -11.22 -0.44
C VAL A 46 12.56 -10.15 -1.31
N ILE A 47 12.96 -8.88 -1.16
CA ILE A 47 12.49 -7.77 -1.98
C ILE A 47 12.76 -8.08 -3.46
N LEU A 48 14.01 -8.38 -3.84
CA LEU A 48 14.40 -8.69 -5.23
C LEU A 48 13.59 -9.82 -5.86
N ARG A 49 13.14 -10.80 -5.06
CA ARG A 49 12.29 -11.90 -5.55
C ARG A 49 10.86 -11.45 -5.86
N ASP A 50 10.36 -10.45 -5.17
CA ASP A 50 8.97 -10.00 -5.28
C ASP A 50 8.80 -8.81 -6.24
N ILE A 51 9.86 -8.04 -6.53
CA ILE A 51 9.85 -6.96 -7.53
C ILE A 51 9.28 -7.40 -8.89
N PRO A 52 9.72 -8.51 -9.52
CA PRO A 52 9.21 -8.92 -10.83
C PRO A 52 7.73 -9.32 -10.84
N ARG A 53 7.13 -9.54 -9.67
CA ARG A 53 5.72 -9.93 -9.51
C ARG A 53 4.81 -8.71 -9.32
N THR A 54 5.37 -7.52 -9.18
CA THR A 54 4.64 -6.29 -8.90
C THR A 54 4.33 -5.56 -10.21
N TYR A 55 3.07 -5.64 -10.66
CA TYR A 55 2.59 -5.11 -11.95
C TYR A 55 3.42 -5.54 -13.18
N PRO A 56 3.66 -6.86 -13.39
CA PRO A 56 4.55 -7.35 -14.46
C PRO A 56 4.08 -6.96 -15.88
N GLU A 57 2.78 -6.71 -16.04
CA GLU A 57 2.19 -6.36 -17.33
C GLU A 57 2.41 -4.90 -17.73
N LEU A 58 2.76 -4.02 -16.77
CA LEU A 58 2.94 -2.60 -17.03
C LEU A 58 4.35 -2.30 -17.52
N GLU A 59 4.45 -1.61 -18.66
CA GLU A 59 5.71 -1.28 -19.32
C GLU A 59 6.74 -0.62 -18.38
N PHE A 60 6.27 0.23 -17.46
CA PHE A 60 7.13 0.90 -16.49
C PHE A 60 7.91 -0.07 -15.56
N PHE A 61 7.34 -1.26 -15.29
CA PHE A 61 7.91 -2.29 -14.44
C PHE A 61 8.46 -3.50 -15.22
N LYS A 62 8.53 -3.44 -16.55
CA LYS A 62 9.11 -4.52 -17.36
C LYS A 62 10.64 -4.46 -17.40
N ASP A 63 11.23 -5.61 -17.73
CA ASP A 63 12.62 -5.79 -18.19
C ASP A 63 13.72 -5.19 -17.32
N ASN A 64 13.63 -5.32 -15.99
CA ASN A 64 14.60 -4.75 -15.04
C ASN A 64 14.84 -3.24 -15.28
N GLY A 65 13.83 -2.53 -15.80
CA GLY A 65 13.90 -1.12 -16.11
C GLY A 65 13.88 -0.23 -14.86
N ARG A 66 13.89 1.08 -15.11
CA ARG A 66 13.91 2.12 -14.06
C ARG A 66 12.81 1.95 -13.00
N GLY A 67 11.63 1.44 -13.35
CA GLY A 67 10.53 1.27 -12.39
C GLY A 67 10.77 0.15 -11.38
N GLN A 68 11.37 -0.97 -11.80
CA GLN A 68 11.76 -2.04 -10.88
C GLN A 68 12.86 -1.59 -9.92
N GLN A 69 13.84 -0.83 -10.43
CA GLN A 69 14.90 -0.28 -9.60
C GLN A 69 14.33 0.73 -8.57
N ALA A 70 13.44 1.62 -9.00
CA ALA A 70 12.80 2.58 -8.10
C ALA A 70 11.95 1.87 -7.03
N LEU A 71 11.19 0.85 -7.43
CA LEU A 71 10.41 0.03 -6.50
C LEU A 71 11.30 -0.67 -5.47
N PHE A 72 12.42 -1.25 -5.93
CA PHE A 72 13.41 -1.84 -5.03
C PHE A 72 13.98 -0.81 -4.05
N ASN A 73 14.38 0.36 -4.54
CA ASN A 73 14.99 1.40 -3.70
C ASN A 73 14.03 1.88 -2.60
N VAL A 74 12.79 2.20 -2.96
CA VAL A 74 11.79 2.70 -1.98
C VAL A 74 11.45 1.63 -0.95
N ILE A 75 11.24 0.38 -1.37
CA ILE A 75 10.94 -0.72 -0.44
C ILE A 75 12.14 -1.04 0.46
N LYS A 76 13.36 -1.07 -0.11
CA LYS A 76 14.60 -1.23 0.65
C LYS A 76 14.73 -0.12 1.69
N ALA A 77 14.58 1.13 1.28
CA ALA A 77 14.71 2.27 2.16
C ALA A 77 13.68 2.21 3.30
N TYR A 78 12.42 1.89 2.99
CA TYR A 78 11.39 1.74 4.01
C TYR A 78 11.72 0.61 5.01
N SER A 79 12.22 -0.53 4.54
CA SER A 79 12.61 -1.64 5.42
C SER A 79 13.74 -1.31 6.40
N ILE A 80 14.51 -0.25 6.11
CA ILE A 80 15.57 0.29 6.97
C ILE A 80 15.02 1.37 7.90
N HIS A 81 14.11 2.20 7.41
CA HIS A 81 13.42 3.26 8.16
C HIS A 81 12.57 2.68 9.29
N ASP A 82 11.72 1.70 9.00
CA ASP A 82 10.89 1.00 9.99
C ASP A 82 11.35 -0.45 10.11
N SER A 83 12.36 -0.71 10.94
CA SER A 83 12.90 -2.06 11.14
C SER A 83 11.97 -2.99 11.93
N GLU A 84 10.93 -2.46 12.61
CA GLU A 84 9.92 -3.29 13.29
C GLU A 84 9.05 -4.00 12.26
N VAL A 85 8.62 -3.28 11.22
CA VAL A 85 7.90 -3.84 10.08
C VAL A 85 8.87 -4.54 9.11
N GLY A 86 9.97 -3.88 8.77
CA GLY A 86 10.91 -4.33 7.75
C GLY A 86 10.24 -4.39 6.38
N TYR A 87 10.22 -5.58 5.78
CA TYR A 87 9.51 -5.83 4.52
C TYR A 87 8.37 -6.82 4.73
N CYS A 88 7.15 -6.40 4.37
CA CYS A 88 6.00 -7.30 4.26
C CYS A 88 5.51 -7.38 2.81
N GLN A 89 5.21 -8.61 2.38
CA GLN A 89 4.59 -8.90 1.10
C GLN A 89 3.25 -8.15 1.00
N GLY A 90 3.00 -7.48 -0.13
CA GLY A 90 1.84 -6.59 -0.35
C GLY A 90 2.23 -5.11 -0.42
N SER A 91 3.15 -4.66 0.43
CA SER A 91 3.62 -3.26 0.46
C SER A 91 4.22 -2.79 -0.87
N ALA A 92 4.90 -3.68 -1.59
CA ALA A 92 5.44 -3.40 -2.92
C ALA A 92 4.37 -2.95 -3.93
N PHE A 93 3.15 -3.48 -3.86
CA PHE A 93 2.08 -3.07 -4.77
C PHE A 93 1.58 -1.64 -4.48
N ILE A 94 1.57 -1.24 -3.21
CA ILE A 94 1.25 0.14 -2.81
C ILE A 94 2.33 1.09 -3.34
N VAL A 95 3.62 0.76 -3.12
CA VAL A 95 4.72 1.58 -3.63
C VAL A 95 4.72 1.62 -5.16
N GLY A 96 4.46 0.50 -5.83
CA GLY A 96 4.36 0.46 -7.28
C GLY A 96 3.23 1.36 -7.81
N GLN A 97 2.09 1.42 -7.10
CA GLN A 97 1.01 2.34 -7.42
C GLN A 97 1.46 3.80 -7.30
N LEU A 98 2.19 4.16 -6.24
CA LEU A 98 2.74 5.50 -6.05
C LEU A 98 3.71 5.87 -7.16
N LEU A 99 4.63 4.98 -7.53
CA LEU A 99 5.64 5.21 -8.57
C LEU A 99 5.06 5.39 -9.98
N LEU A 100 3.83 4.94 -10.22
CA LEU A 100 3.10 5.24 -11.46
C LEU A 100 2.56 6.68 -11.50
N GLN A 101 2.51 7.37 -10.36
CA GLN A 101 2.02 8.73 -10.24
C GLN A 101 3.12 9.74 -9.96
N MET A 102 4.19 9.35 -9.27
CA MET A 102 5.20 10.29 -8.78
C MET A 102 6.63 9.71 -8.85
N PRO A 103 7.67 10.56 -8.80
CA PRO A 103 9.05 10.09 -8.75
C PRO A 103 9.36 9.39 -7.42
N GLU A 104 10.56 8.80 -7.37
CA GLU A 104 10.98 7.82 -6.36
C GLU A 104 10.95 8.37 -4.92
N GLU A 105 11.48 9.57 -4.72
CA GLU A 105 11.60 10.17 -3.38
C GLU A 105 10.25 10.68 -2.86
N GLU A 106 9.40 11.21 -3.75
CA GLU A 106 8.02 11.56 -3.46
C GLU A 106 7.21 10.32 -3.06
N ALA A 107 7.40 9.20 -3.78
CA ALA A 107 6.74 7.95 -3.45
C ALA A 107 7.16 7.44 -2.08
N PHE A 108 8.45 7.54 -1.72
CA PHE A 108 8.93 7.23 -0.38
C PHE A 108 8.29 8.15 0.68
N ALA A 109 8.22 9.46 0.42
CA ALA A 109 7.60 10.43 1.33
C ALA A 109 6.13 10.09 1.60
N VAL A 110 5.33 9.86 0.55
CA VAL A 110 3.91 9.49 0.69
C VAL A 110 3.77 8.13 1.36
N PHE A 111 4.65 7.17 1.06
CA PHE A 111 4.59 5.84 1.66
C PHE A 111 4.86 5.87 3.17
N ILE A 112 5.83 6.67 3.65
CA ILE A 112 6.03 6.89 5.09
C ILE A 112 4.74 7.41 5.74
N ARG A 113 4.09 8.41 5.13
CA ARG A 113 2.84 8.97 5.66
C ARG A 113 1.74 7.91 5.74
N LEU A 114 1.57 7.10 4.69
CA LEU A 114 0.62 5.99 4.67
C LEU A 114 0.90 4.97 5.79
N MET A 115 2.15 4.64 6.02
CA MET A 115 2.53 3.66 7.04
C MET A 115 2.34 4.22 8.45
N GLU A 116 2.72 5.47 8.70
CA GLU A 116 2.71 6.08 10.03
C GLU A 116 1.37 6.76 10.36
N ALA A 117 0.98 7.79 9.61
CA ALA A 117 -0.20 8.60 9.90
C ALA A 117 -1.52 7.88 9.58
N TYR A 118 -1.53 7.08 8.52
CA TYR A 118 -2.70 6.25 8.18
C TYR A 118 -2.64 4.87 8.83
N ARG A 119 -1.64 4.64 9.69
CA ARG A 119 -1.47 3.43 10.50
C ARG A 119 -1.42 2.12 9.71
N LEU A 120 -1.11 2.15 8.40
CA LEU A 120 -0.99 0.92 7.62
C LEU A 120 0.10 0.01 8.17
N ARG A 121 1.15 0.56 8.79
CA ARG A 121 2.22 -0.23 9.42
C ARG A 121 1.70 -1.26 10.41
N GLU A 122 0.60 -0.98 11.12
CA GLU A 122 0.04 -1.89 12.11
C GLU A 122 -0.49 -3.18 11.47
N LEU A 123 -0.94 -3.13 10.21
CA LEU A 123 -1.33 -4.30 9.43
C LEU A 123 -0.14 -5.17 9.01
N PHE A 124 1.07 -4.59 8.93
CA PHE A 124 2.27 -5.26 8.42
C PHE A 124 3.23 -5.72 9.51
N LYS A 125 2.97 -5.41 10.79
CA LYS A 125 3.80 -5.88 11.89
C LYS A 125 3.84 -7.41 11.95
N PRO A 126 4.94 -8.04 12.40
CA PRO A 126 5.14 -9.48 12.31
C PRO A 126 4.02 -10.34 12.94
N ALA A 127 3.37 -9.85 13.99
CA ALA A 127 2.27 -10.56 14.66
C ALA A 127 0.94 -10.55 13.89
N MET A 128 0.81 -9.69 12.87
CA MET A 128 -0.40 -9.53 12.03
C MET A 128 -1.69 -9.31 12.85
N THR A 129 -1.56 -8.76 14.07
CA THR A 129 -2.68 -8.64 15.02
C THR A 129 -3.75 -7.68 14.50
N GLU A 130 -3.36 -6.52 13.97
CA GLU A 130 -4.30 -5.55 13.41
C GLU A 130 -5.01 -6.12 12.16
N LEU A 131 -4.28 -6.86 11.32
CA LEU A 131 -4.88 -7.55 10.18
C LEU A 131 -5.92 -8.57 10.63
N GLY A 132 -5.62 -9.38 11.65
CA GLY A 132 -6.57 -10.33 12.24
C GLY A 132 -7.83 -9.64 12.79
N LEU A 133 -7.68 -8.47 13.42
CA LEU A 133 -8.81 -7.66 13.86
C LEU A 133 -9.65 -7.17 12.67
N CYS A 134 -9.02 -6.69 11.60
CA CYS A 134 -9.72 -6.30 10.38
C CYS A 134 -10.49 -7.48 9.74
N MET A 135 -9.92 -8.69 9.74
CA MET A 135 -10.62 -9.89 9.25
C MET A 135 -11.88 -10.18 10.07
N PHE A 136 -11.77 -10.14 11.40
CA PHE A 136 -12.91 -10.36 12.29
C PHE A 136 -14.00 -9.30 12.10
N GLN A 137 -13.61 -8.02 12.01
CA GLN A 137 -14.55 -6.93 11.75
C GLN A 137 -15.28 -7.12 10.41
N LEU A 138 -14.56 -7.52 9.36
CA LEU A 138 -15.15 -7.79 8.05
C LEU A 138 -16.12 -8.99 8.11
N GLU A 139 -15.77 -10.05 8.83
CA GLU A 139 -16.65 -11.20 9.05
C GLU A 139 -17.96 -10.78 9.73
N CYS A 140 -17.89 -9.96 10.79
CA CYS A 140 -19.07 -9.42 11.46
C CYS A 140 -19.94 -8.57 10.50
N LEU A 141 -19.32 -7.72 9.67
CA LEU A 141 -20.04 -6.91 8.69
C LEU A 141 -20.73 -7.78 7.62
N VAL A 142 -20.08 -8.85 7.16
CA VAL A 142 -20.68 -9.80 6.21
C VAL A 142 -21.82 -10.56 6.88
N GLN A 143 -21.68 -10.97 8.14
CA GLN A 143 -22.75 -11.61 8.89
C GLN A 143 -23.98 -10.69 9.06
N GLU A 144 -23.77 -9.41 9.34
CA GLU A 144 -24.85 -8.44 9.54
C GLU A 144 -25.54 -8.06 8.21
N GLN A 145 -24.76 -7.80 7.16
CA GLN A 145 -25.29 -7.26 5.90
C GLN A 145 -25.65 -8.34 4.87
N MET A 146 -25.02 -9.51 4.95
CA MET A 146 -25.16 -10.62 3.99
C MET A 146 -25.19 -11.99 4.72
N PRO A 147 -26.17 -12.23 5.62
CA PRO A 147 -26.19 -13.41 6.48
C PRO A 147 -26.20 -14.74 5.70
N ASP A 148 -26.90 -14.81 4.56
CA ASP A 148 -26.94 -16.00 3.71
C ASP A 148 -25.56 -16.34 3.13
N LEU A 149 -24.78 -15.32 2.74
CA LEU A 149 -23.42 -15.49 2.25
C LEU A 149 -22.49 -15.96 3.37
N CYS A 150 -22.60 -15.36 4.56
CA CYS A 150 -21.85 -15.77 5.74
C CYS A 150 -22.11 -17.24 6.08
N ALA A 151 -23.38 -17.66 6.13
CA ALA A 151 -23.75 -19.05 6.38
C ALA A 151 -23.20 -20.00 5.32
N HIS A 152 -23.21 -19.60 4.04
CA HIS A 152 -22.63 -20.38 2.96
C HIS A 152 -21.11 -20.55 3.11
N PHE A 153 -20.37 -19.47 3.39
CA PHE A 153 -18.93 -19.51 3.65
C PHE A 153 -18.59 -20.42 4.85
N ASN A 154 -19.33 -20.27 5.95
CA ASN A 154 -19.13 -21.11 7.15
C ASN A 154 -19.37 -22.60 6.86
N ASN A 155 -20.42 -22.93 6.10
CA ASN A 155 -20.70 -24.32 5.69
C ASN A 155 -19.61 -24.91 4.78
N MET A 156 -18.89 -24.06 4.05
CA MET A 156 -17.77 -24.46 3.21
C MET A 156 -16.41 -24.42 3.92
N GLY A 157 -16.35 -23.94 5.17
CA GLY A 157 -15.09 -23.69 5.87
C GLY A 157 -14.24 -22.61 5.18
N PHE A 158 -14.88 -21.61 4.58
CA PHE A 158 -14.23 -20.55 3.81
C PHE A 158 -14.02 -19.29 4.67
N ASP A 159 -12.85 -19.20 5.30
CA ASP A 159 -12.53 -18.10 6.23
C ASP A 159 -12.31 -16.77 5.51
N THR A 160 -12.67 -15.67 6.18
CA THR A 160 -12.47 -14.29 5.67
C THR A 160 -11.03 -13.99 5.24
N SER A 161 -10.05 -14.54 5.97
CA SER A 161 -8.63 -14.36 5.67
C SER A 161 -8.21 -14.97 4.33
N MET A 162 -8.94 -15.97 3.81
CA MET A 162 -8.60 -16.65 2.56
C MET A 162 -8.79 -15.75 1.32
N TYR A 163 -9.68 -14.75 1.40
CA TYR A 163 -9.97 -13.87 0.26
C TYR A 163 -9.66 -12.40 0.54
N ALA A 164 -9.74 -11.94 1.79
CA ALA A 164 -9.67 -10.52 2.11
C ALA A 164 -8.28 -10.02 2.50
N SER A 165 -7.34 -10.89 2.89
CA SER A 165 -6.03 -10.46 3.39
C SER A 165 -5.29 -9.51 2.43
N SER A 166 -5.32 -9.80 1.13
CA SER A 166 -4.69 -8.96 0.10
C SER A 166 -5.39 -7.61 -0.10
N TRP A 167 -6.69 -7.52 0.19
CA TRP A 167 -7.44 -6.26 0.07
C TRP A 167 -6.89 -5.21 1.02
N PHE A 168 -6.57 -5.60 2.25
CA PHE A 168 -5.98 -4.72 3.26
C PHE A 168 -4.48 -4.50 3.01
N LEU A 169 -3.71 -5.58 2.77
CA LEU A 169 -2.24 -5.50 2.64
C LEU A 169 -1.77 -4.83 1.33
N ALA A 170 -2.62 -4.74 0.32
CA ALA A 170 -2.28 -4.12 -0.95
C ALA A 170 -3.26 -3.01 -1.34
N LEU A 171 -4.15 -2.57 -0.45
CA LEU A 171 -5.19 -1.56 -0.75
C LEU A 171 -5.93 -1.87 -2.06
N PHE A 172 -6.35 -3.12 -2.23
CA PHE A 172 -7.04 -3.66 -3.40
C PHE A 172 -6.27 -3.64 -4.73
N THR A 173 -5.03 -3.16 -4.77
CA THR A 173 -4.24 -3.04 -6.01
C THR A 173 -3.95 -4.37 -6.71
N THR A 174 -3.98 -5.48 -5.97
CA THR A 174 -3.81 -6.84 -6.51
C THR A 174 -5.11 -7.47 -7.00
N THR A 175 -6.26 -6.88 -6.69
CA THR A 175 -7.60 -7.46 -6.91
C THR A 175 -8.40 -6.65 -7.92
N LEU A 176 -8.24 -5.34 -7.93
CA LEU A 176 -8.97 -4.42 -8.80
C LEU A 176 -8.08 -3.85 -9.90
N PRO A 177 -8.65 -3.45 -11.04
CA PRO A 177 -7.95 -2.65 -12.04
C PRO A 177 -7.31 -1.41 -11.41
N LEU A 178 -6.12 -1.02 -11.91
CA LEU A 178 -5.34 0.09 -11.37
C LEU A 178 -6.13 1.40 -11.29
N GLU A 179 -7.02 1.67 -12.24
CA GLU A 179 -7.88 2.85 -12.22
C GLU A 179 -8.79 2.89 -10.98
N LEU A 180 -9.40 1.75 -10.61
CA LEU A 180 -10.22 1.66 -9.41
C LEU A 180 -9.36 1.69 -8.14
N ALA A 181 -8.20 1.04 -8.14
CA ALA A 181 -7.27 1.12 -7.02
C ALA A 181 -6.80 2.56 -6.78
N ASN A 182 -6.60 3.36 -7.84
CA ASN A 182 -6.29 4.78 -7.71
C ASN A 182 -7.46 5.57 -7.08
N ARG A 183 -8.71 5.22 -7.41
CA ARG A 183 -9.89 5.82 -6.76
C ARG A 183 -9.97 5.47 -5.28
N ILE A 184 -9.62 4.24 -4.91
CA ILE A 184 -9.54 3.82 -3.51
C ILE A 184 -8.47 4.63 -2.78
N MET A 185 -7.27 4.79 -3.35
CA MET A 185 -6.21 5.63 -2.77
C MET A 185 -6.66 7.09 -2.62
N ASP A 186 -7.33 7.66 -3.64
CA ASP A 186 -7.88 9.03 -3.57
C ASP A 186 -8.77 9.18 -2.32
N ILE A 187 -9.70 8.25 -2.09
CA ILE A 187 -10.65 8.27 -0.97
C ILE A 187 -9.94 7.98 0.35
N PHE A 188 -9.06 6.97 0.38
CA PHE A 188 -8.30 6.57 1.57
C PHE A 188 -7.53 7.76 2.13
N LEU A 189 -6.81 8.49 1.26
CA LEU A 189 -6.04 9.66 1.65
C LEU A 189 -6.92 10.81 2.17
N ALA A 190 -8.12 11.00 1.62
CA ALA A 190 -9.00 12.11 1.99
C ALA A 190 -9.92 11.86 3.20
N GLU A 191 -10.28 10.61 3.48
CA GLU A 191 -11.23 10.26 4.54
C GLU A 191 -10.54 9.90 5.86
N VAL A 192 -9.42 9.18 5.81
CA VAL A 192 -8.77 8.61 7.00
C VAL A 192 -7.98 9.66 7.81
N ILE A 193 -7.64 10.82 7.21
CA ILE A 193 -6.83 11.87 7.88
C ILE A 193 -7.60 12.85 8.79
N LEU A 194 -8.92 12.73 8.96
CA LEU A 194 -9.68 13.68 9.80
C LEU A 194 -10.28 13.07 11.07
N ASN A 195 -9.43 12.56 11.97
CA ASN A 195 -9.76 12.41 13.39
C ASN A 195 -8.65 12.98 14.26
#